data_AF-A0A3A4PZP6-F1
#
_entry.id   AF-A0A3A4PZP6-F1
#
_cell.length_a   1.000
_cell.length_b   1.000
_cell.length_c   1.000
_cell.angle_alpha   90.00
_cell.angle_beta   90.00
_cell.angle_gamma   90.00
#
_symmetry.space_group_name_H-M   'P 1'
#
loop_
_entity.id
_entity.type
_entity.pdbx_description
1 polymer ?
#
loop_
_entity_poly.entity_id
_entity_poly.type
_entity_poly.pdbx_seq_one_letter_code
_entity_poly.pdbx_strand_id
1 'polypeptide(L)' 'MQGIFRQALNQLTDAERIVLVLHDVDNESYQEIANHFHIQINNVRTRLWRAREKLRRILKPYIAE' A
#
# COMPACT_ATOMS: atom_id res chain seq x y z
N MET A 1 -10.70 6.60 16.02
CA MET A 1 -10.50 5.96 14.69
C MET A 1 -9.25 6.41 13.95
N GLN A 2 -8.91 7.70 13.85
CA GLN A 2 -7.77 8.15 13.01
C GLN A 2 -6.38 7.61 13.43
N GLY A 3 -6.16 7.32 14.72
CA GLY A 3 -4.86 6.82 15.21
C GLY A 3 -4.48 5.44 14.68
N ILE A 4 -5.45 4.53 14.56
CA ILE A 4 -5.21 3.13 14.17
C ILE A 4 -4.80 3.04 12.71
N PHE A 5 -5.44 3.82 11.83
CA PHE A 5 -5.07 3.86 10.41
C PHE A 5 -3.64 4.36 10.23
N ARG A 6 -3.26 5.42 10.96
CA ARG A 6 -1.90 5.97 10.91
C ARG A 6 -0.87 4.99 11.47
N GLN A 7 -1.20 4.26 12.53
CA GLN A 7 -0.37 3.16 13.06
C GLN A 7 -0.23 2.03 12.03
N ALA A 8 -1.29 1.67 11.32
CA ALA A 8 -1.26 0.65 10.27
C ALA A 8 -0.36 1.06 9.09
N LEU A 9 -0.43 2.33 8.65
CA LEU A 9 0.46 2.87 7.62
C LEU A 9 1.94 2.90 8.06
N ASN A 10 2.21 3.07 9.36
CA ASN A 10 3.57 3.01 9.90
C ASN A 10 4.16 1.58 9.91
N GLN A 11 3.33 0.54 9.77
CA GLN A 11 3.80 -0.85 9.62
C GLN A 11 4.20 -1.21 8.19
N LEU A 12 3.90 -0.32 7.22
CA LEU A 12 4.36 -0.45 5.85
C LEU A 12 5.78 0.07 5.72
N THR A 13 6.58 -0.63 4.91
CA THR A 13 7.83 -0.05 4.41
C THR A 13 7.53 1.15 3.52
N ASP A 14 8.48 2.07 3.36
CA ASP A 14 8.27 3.25 2.51
C ASP A 14 7.93 2.87 1.08
N ALA A 15 8.57 1.83 0.53
CA ALA A 15 8.28 1.31 -0.80
C ALA A 15 6.85 0.74 -0.95
N GLU A 16 6.33 0.09 0.08
CA GLU A 16 4.95 -0.41 0.10
C GLU A 16 3.95 0.76 0.23
N ARG A 17 4.24 1.72 1.10
CA ARG A 17 3.39 2.90 1.34
C ARG A 17 3.29 3.78 0.10
N ILE A 18 4.42 4.07 -0.55
CA ILE A 18 4.47 4.92 -1.75
C ILE A 18 3.66 4.27 -2.88
N VAL A 19 3.87 2.99 -3.16
CA VAL A 19 3.13 2.29 -4.21
C VAL A 19 1.63 2.23 -3.90
N LEU A 20 1.26 2.04 -2.63
CA LEU A 20 -0.14 2.07 -2.22
C LEU A 20 -0.77 3.44 -2.43
N VAL A 21 -0.11 4.53 -2.03
CA VAL A 21 -0.64 5.89 -2.18
C VAL A 21 -0.80 6.26 -3.65
N LEU A 22 0.24 6.08 -4.46
CA LEU A 22 0.19 6.43 -5.89
C LEU A 22 -0.91 5.67 -6.62
N HIS A 23 -1.11 4.39 -6.27
CA HIS A 23 -2.14 3.59 -6.92
C HIS A 23 -3.56 3.84 -6.38
N ASP A 24 -3.76 3.77 -5.05
CA ASP A 24 -5.10 3.81 -4.44
C ASP A 24 -5.63 5.22 -4.21
N VAL A 25 -4.74 6.22 -4.12
CA VAL A 25 -5.11 7.64 -3.90
C VAL A 25 -4.96 8.42 -5.20
N ASP A 26 -3.81 8.33 -5.86
CA ASP A 26 -3.51 9.14 -7.04
C ASP A 26 -3.95 8.45 -8.36
N ASN A 27 -4.48 7.22 -8.29
CA ASN A 27 -4.95 6.42 -9.42
C ASN A 27 -3.90 6.15 -10.51
N GLU A 28 -2.60 6.19 -10.17
CA GLU A 28 -1.55 5.79 -11.12
C GLU A 28 -1.67 4.30 -11.46
N SER A 29 -1.43 3.97 -12.72
CA SER A 29 -1.34 2.59 -13.18
C SER A 29 -0.05 1.93 -12.68
N TYR A 30 -0.04 0.60 -12.59
CA TYR A 30 1.17 -0.13 -12.22
C TYR A 30 2.34 0.12 -13.16
N GLN A 31 2.06 0.44 -14.43
CA GLN A 31 3.09 0.74 -15.42
C GLN A 31 3.71 2.11 -15.19
N GLU A 32 2.92 3.13 -14.88
CA GLU A 32 3.41 4.47 -14.54
C GLU A 32 4.29 4.43 -13.29
N ILE A 33 3.84 3.74 -12.24
CA ILE A 33 4.61 3.54 -11.00
C ILE A 33 5.91 2.78 -11.29
N ALA A 34 5.86 1.72 -12.11
CA ALA A 34 7.04 0.96 -12.49
C ALA A 34 8.07 1.84 -13.22
N ASN A 35 7.60 2.70 -14.12
CA ASN A 35 8.43 3.64 -14.87
C ASN A 35 9.02 4.72 -13.95
N HIS A 36 8.22 5.32 -13.06
CA HIS A 36 8.65 6.36 -12.12
C HIS A 36 9.80 5.91 -11.21
N PHE A 37 9.78 4.66 -10.75
CA PHE A 37 10.81 4.13 -9.85
C PHE A 37 11.85 3.23 -10.54
N HIS A 38 11.80 3.11 -11.87
CA HIS A 38 12.65 2.21 -12.65
C HIS A 38 12.71 0.77 -12.12
N ILE A 39 11.54 0.23 -11.75
CA ILE A 39 11.39 -1.15 -11.25
C ILE A 39 10.49 -1.96 -12.18
N GLN A 40 10.53 -3.28 -12.07
CA GLN A 40 9.62 -4.14 -12.81
C GLN A 40 8.17 -3.97 -12.30
N ILE A 41 7.20 -4.04 -13.22
CA ILE A 41 5.76 -4.02 -12.87
C ILE A 41 5.39 -5.10 -11.84
N ASN A 42 6.08 -6.25 -11.85
CA ASN A 42 5.88 -7.31 -10.87
C ASN A 42 6.29 -6.86 -9.45
N ASN A 43 7.33 -6.03 -9.31
CA ASN A 43 7.70 -5.46 -8.01
C ASN A 43 6.60 -4.53 -7.49
N VAL A 44 5.97 -3.73 -8.36
CA VAL A 44 4.82 -2.88 -8.00
C VAL A 44 3.68 -3.74 -7.48
N ARG A 45 3.29 -4.80 -8.24
CA ARG A 45 2.24 -5.75 -7.83
C ARG A 45 2.53 -6.39 -6.48
N THR A 46 3.74 -6.91 -6.28
CA THR A 46 4.13 -7.55 -5.02
C THR A 46 4.13 -6.56 -3.84
N ARG A 47 4.63 -5.34 -4.04
CA ARG A 47 4.61 -4.29 -3.00
C ARG A 47 3.18 -3.90 -2.62
N LEU A 48 2.31 -3.70 -3.60
CA LEU A 48 0.92 -3.36 -3.38
C LEU A 48 0.18 -4.48 -2.63
N TRP A 49 0.38 -5.74 -3.06
CA TRP A 49 -0.22 -6.90 -2.39
C TRP A 49 0.24 -6.99 -0.92
N ARG A 50 1.54 -6.87 -0.66
CA ARG A 50 2.08 -6.87 0.71
C ARG A 50 1.53 -5.73 1.55
N ALA A 51 1.41 -4.53 0.97
CA ALA A 51 0.83 -3.37 1.65
C ALA A 51 -0.62 -3.65 2.07
N ARG A 52 -1.46 -4.08 1.13
CA ARG A 52 -2.87 -4.38 1.38
C ARG A 52 -3.05 -5.52 2.40
N GLU A 53 -2.25 -6.58 2.31
CA GLU A 53 -2.36 -7.71 3.24
C GLU A 53 -1.96 -7.32 4.68
N LYS A 54 -0.92 -6.49 4.84
CA LYS A 54 -0.55 -5.94 6.15
C LYS A 54 -1.66 -5.08 6.73
N LEU A 55 -2.19 -4.14 5.94
CA LEU A 55 -3.29 -3.28 6.37
C LEU A 55 -4.53 -4.10 6.72
N ARG A 56 -4.92 -5.06 5.87
CA ARG A 56 -6.05 -5.97 6.13
C ARG A 56 -5.86 -6.69 7.46
N ARG A 57 -4.68 -7.25 7.74
CA ARG A 57 -4.42 -7.95 9.01
C ARG A 57 -4.55 -7.03 10.23
N ILE A 58 -4.02 -5.81 10.14
CA ILE A 58 -4.03 -4.83 11.24
C ILE A 58 -5.44 -4.28 11.46
N LEU A 59 -6.17 -4.01 10.38
CA LEU A 59 -7.49 -3.40 10.41
C LEU A 59 -8.62 -4.41 10.59
N LYS A 60 -8.38 -5.71 10.35
CA LYS A 60 -9.39 -6.78 10.51
C LYS A 60 -10.17 -6.71 11.83
N PRO A 61 -9.56 -6.47 13.01
CA PRO A 61 -10.29 -6.36 14.27
C PRO A 61 -11.16 -5.11 14.39
N TYR A 62 -10.96 -4.11 13.53
CA TYR A 62 -11.62 -2.80 13.59
C TYR A 62 -12.66 -2.59 12.47
N ILE A 63 -12.72 -3.49 11.49
CA ILE A 63 -13.68 -3.46 10.38
C ILE A 63 -14.89 -4.38 10.68
N ALA A 64 -14.84 -5.16 11.76
CA ALA A 64 -15.95 -5.98 12.23
C ALA A 64 -16.80 -5.23 13.25
N GLU A 65 -17.61 -4.29 12.77
CA GLU A 65 -18.92 -3.86 13.29
C GLU A 65 -19.70 -3.11 12.20
#